data_AF-A0A353GSN1-F1
#
_entry.id   AF-A0A353GSN1-F1
#
_cell.length_a   1.000
_cell.length_b   1.000
_cell.length_c   1.000
_cell.angle_alpha   90.00
_cell.angle_beta   90.00
_cell.angle_gamma   90.00
#
_symmetry.space_group_name_H-M   'P 1'
#
loop_
_entity.id
_entity.type
_entity.pdbx_description
1 polymer ?
#
loop_
_entity_poly.entity_id
_entity_poly.type
_entity_poly.pdbx_seq_one_letter_code
_entity_poly.pdbx_strand_id
1 'polypeptide(L)'
;MKLILAAWLTLVLAWMWDRFLFLLGPALGIHEKRRVILLVPIGEEVFKYGVSYCSGIFPPVLFAFFGIGEGIYESAHLKHHLDPVLILAGILPHTLFSIFYLFNIPVWLGLFLAIISHSIWNNLFFNFKNDCKRSTD
;
A
#
# COMPACT_ATOMS: atom_id res chain seq x y z
N MET A 1 20.35 3.30 -8.90
CA MET A 1 20.43 3.99 -7.59
C MET A 1 19.17 4.81 -7.29
N LYS A 2 18.76 5.74 -8.18
CA LYS A 2 17.57 6.61 -8.00
C LYS A 2 16.26 5.86 -7.67
N LEU A 3 15.95 4.80 -8.42
CA LEU A 3 14.76 3.97 -8.19
C LEU A 3 14.75 3.29 -6.81
N ILE A 4 15.89 2.69 -6.43
CA ILE A 4 16.04 1.99 -5.15
C ILE A 4 15.84 2.98 -3.99
N LEU A 5 16.49 4.16 -4.06
CA LEU A 5 16.33 5.21 -3.04
C LEU A 5 14.89 5.72 -2.96
N ALA A 6 14.23 5.92 -4.10
CA ALA A 6 12.84 6.33 -4.16
C ALA A 6 11.91 5.26 -3.55
N ALA A 7 12.10 3.99 -3.88
CA ALA A 7 11.33 2.90 -3.31
C ALA A 7 11.50 2.81 -1.79
N TRP A 8 12.73 2.88 -1.29
CA TRP A 8 13.02 2.92 0.14
C TRP A 8 12.39 4.13 0.84
N LEU A 9 12.50 5.32 0.24
CA LEU A 9 11.87 6.52 0.77
C LEU A 9 10.36 6.34 0.89
N THR A 10 9.70 5.83 -0.15
CA THR A 10 8.26 5.60 -0.13
C THR A 10 7.85 4.57 0.92
N LEU A 11 8.58 3.47 1.08
CA LEU A 11 8.33 2.46 2.12
C LEU A 11 8.47 3.06 3.53
N VAL A 12 9.51 3.86 3.76
CA VAL A 12 9.72 4.54 5.05
C VAL A 12 8.59 5.53 5.34
N LEU A 13 8.17 6.32 4.36
CA LEU A 13 7.05 7.26 4.51
C LEU A 13 5.73 6.53 4.81
N ALA A 14 5.43 5.45 4.07
CA ALA A 14 4.26 4.62 4.31
C ALA A 14 4.28 4.00 5.71
N TRP A 15 5.42 3.47 6.15
CA TRP A 15 5.59 2.92 7.49
C TRP A 15 5.43 3.99 8.57
N MET A 16 6.04 5.17 8.41
CA MET A 16 5.88 6.28 9.36
C MET A 16 4.42 6.72 9.46
N TRP A 17 3.71 6.75 8.33
CA TRP A 17 2.30 7.07 8.27
C TRP A 17 1.44 6.03 9.00
N ASP A 18 1.66 4.74 8.76
CA ASP A 18 0.96 3.68 9.51
C ASP A 18 1.23 3.78 11.01
N ARG A 19 2.48 4.04 11.42
CA ARG A 19 2.84 4.23 12.84
C ARG A 19 2.19 5.46 13.46
N PHE A 20 2.14 6.57 12.73
CA PHE A 20 1.44 7.77 13.15
C PHE A 20 -0.05 7.48 13.41
N LEU A 21 -0.70 6.80 12.45
CA LEU A 21 -2.11 6.42 12.58
C LEU A 21 -2.35 5.39 13.69
N PHE A 22 -1.41 4.46 13.91
CA PHE A 22 -1.50 3.49 14.99
C PHE A 22 -1.41 4.14 16.37
N LEU A 23 -0.49 5.09 16.54
CA LEU A 23 -0.23 5.71 17.84
C LEU A 23 -1.27 6.78 18.20
N LEU A 24 -1.60 7.66 17.26
CA LEU A 24 -2.52 8.78 17.52
C LEU A 24 -3.96 8.48 17.13
N GLY A 25 -4.18 7.51 16.24
CA GLY A 25 -5.52 7.15 15.78
C GLY A 25 -6.51 6.83 16.91
N PRO A 26 -6.15 6.03 17.93
CA PRO A 26 -7.06 5.72 19.03
C PRO A 26 -7.54 6.97 19.79
N ALA A 27 -6.66 7.95 20.00
CA ALA A 27 -7.01 9.23 20.64
C ALA A 27 -7.97 10.07 19.79
N LEU A 28 -8.00 9.83 18.47
CA LEU A 28 -8.88 10.48 17.50
C LEU A 28 -10.12 9.64 17.14
N GLY A 29 -10.37 8.52 17.83
CA GLY A 29 -11.48 7.61 17.55
C GLY A 29 -11.32 6.80 16.25
N ILE A 30 -10.10 6.70 15.72
CA ILE A 30 -9.79 5.92 14.52
C ILE A 30 -9.56 4.46 14.93
N HIS A 31 -10.55 3.62 14.64
CA HIS A 31 -10.45 2.17 14.82
C HIS A 31 -9.59 1.53 13.73
N GLU A 32 -9.02 0.36 14.06
CA GLU A 32 -8.12 -0.41 13.19
C GLU A 32 -8.68 -0.60 11.78
N LYS A 33 -9.98 -0.95 11.67
CA LYS A 33 -10.63 -1.14 10.37
C LYS A 33 -10.57 0.10 9.49
N ARG A 34 -10.82 1.30 10.03
CA ARG A 34 -10.73 2.56 9.26
C ARG A 34 -9.28 2.91 8.93
N ARG A 35 -8.34 2.62 9.84
CA ARG A 35 -6.92 2.82 9.60
C ARG A 35 -6.46 2.01 8.38
N VAL A 36 -6.65 0.70 8.42
CA VAL A 36 -6.11 -0.24 7.42
C VAL A 36 -6.84 -0.14 6.08
N ILE A 37 -8.18 0.02 6.10
CA ILE A 37 -8.98 0.01 4.86
C ILE A 37 -8.93 1.35 4.13
N LEU A 38 -8.76 2.48 4.82
CA LEU A 38 -8.90 3.80 4.18
C LEU A 38 -7.68 4.69 4.39
N LEU A 39 -7.29 4.92 5.65
CA LEU A 39 -6.29 5.94 5.94
C LEU A 39 -4.88 5.55 5.49
N VAL A 40 -4.50 4.27 5.66
CA VAL A 40 -3.24 3.73 5.15
C VAL A 40 -3.18 3.84 3.62
N PRO A 41 -4.17 3.33 2.85
CA PRO A 41 -4.24 3.54 1.40
C PRO A 41 -4.10 4.99 0.96
N ILE A 42 -4.77 5.93 1.65
CA ILE A 42 -4.64 7.37 1.33
C ILE A 42 -3.18 7.82 1.41
N GLY A 43 -2.49 7.52 2.51
CA GLY A 43 -1.10 7.92 2.68
C GLY A 43 -0.19 7.26 1.64
N GLU A 44 -0.34 5.96 1.44
CA GLU A 44 0.50 5.20 0.51
C GLU A 44 0.38 5.68 -0.93
N GLU A 45 -0.84 5.93 -1.42
CA GLU A 45 -1.02 6.47 -2.77
C GLU A 45 -0.43 7.87 -2.92
N VAL A 46 -0.60 8.73 -1.92
CA VAL A 46 -0.04 10.09 -1.91
C VAL A 46 1.50 10.05 -1.92
N PHE A 47 2.13 9.22 -1.08
CA PHE A 47 3.59 9.11 -1.04
C PHE A 47 4.15 8.47 -2.29
N LYS A 48 3.55 7.36 -2.77
CA LYS A 48 3.98 6.71 -4.01
C LYS A 48 3.93 7.68 -5.18
N TYR A 49 2.80 8.36 -5.37
CA TYR A 49 2.66 9.35 -6.44
C TYR A 49 3.61 10.53 -6.25
N GLY A 50 3.67 11.12 -5.06
CA GLY A 50 4.53 12.27 -4.76
C GLY A 50 6.01 11.98 -4.97
N VAL A 51 6.51 10.83 -4.49
CA VAL A 51 7.90 10.41 -4.71
C VAL A 51 8.14 10.13 -6.19
N SER A 52 7.20 9.49 -6.89
CA SER A 52 7.31 9.23 -8.33
C SER A 52 7.43 10.54 -9.12
N TYR A 53 6.57 11.51 -8.80
CA TYR A 53 6.52 12.82 -9.44
C TYR A 53 7.79 13.62 -9.20
N CYS A 54 8.19 13.79 -7.94
CA CYS A 54 9.41 14.54 -7.56
C CYS A 54 10.68 13.89 -8.12
N SER A 55 10.69 12.55 -8.24
CA SER A 55 11.83 11.81 -8.77
C SER A 55 11.75 11.62 -10.28
N GLY A 56 10.70 12.05 -10.98
CA GLY A 56 10.51 11.76 -12.41
C GLY A 56 10.63 10.27 -12.74
N ILE A 57 10.18 9.40 -11.83
CA ILE A 57 10.15 7.95 -12.04
C ILE A 57 8.79 7.58 -12.62
N PHE A 58 8.78 6.63 -13.54
CA PHE A 58 7.54 6.10 -14.09
C PHE A 58 6.73 5.38 -12.99
N PRO A 59 5.48 5.82 -12.68
CA PRO A 59 4.75 5.35 -11.50
C PRO A 59 4.61 3.82 -11.41
N PRO A 60 4.26 3.08 -12.47
CA PRO A 60 4.16 1.62 -12.38
C PRO A 60 5.43 0.94 -11.89
N VAL A 61 6.61 1.46 -12.25
CA VAL A 61 7.89 0.89 -11.80
C VAL A 61 8.12 1.17 -10.33
N LEU A 62 7.89 2.40 -9.85
CA LEU A 62 8.04 2.70 -8.42
C LEU A 62 7.03 1.92 -7.57
N PHE A 63 5.79 1.82 -8.02
CA PHE A 63 4.71 1.13 -7.31
C PHE A 63 4.97 -0.38 -7.25
N ALA A 64 5.51 -0.98 -8.31
CA ALA A 64 5.94 -2.38 -8.28
C ALA A 64 7.03 -2.60 -7.21
N PHE A 65 8.05 -1.74 -7.15
CA PHE A 65 9.12 -1.84 -6.14
C PHE A 65 8.61 -1.61 -4.71
N PHE A 66 7.65 -0.71 -4.53
CA PHE A 66 6.95 -0.56 -3.26
C PHE A 66 6.24 -1.88 -2.88
N GLY A 67 5.48 -2.46 -3.81
CA GLY A 67 4.79 -3.73 -3.59
C GLY A 67 5.74 -4.91 -3.32
N ILE A 68 6.96 -4.92 -3.89
CA ILE A 68 8.02 -5.87 -3.50
C ILE A 68 8.36 -5.69 -2.02
N GLY A 69 8.63 -4.46 -1.59
CA GLY A 69 9.02 -4.17 -0.22
C GLY A 69 7.94 -4.55 0.80
N GLU A 70 6.69 -4.23 0.49
CA GLU A 70 5.53 -4.61 1.29
C GLU A 70 5.36 -6.13 1.35
N GLY A 71 5.38 -6.81 0.20
CA GLY A 71 5.23 -8.26 0.16
C GLY A 71 6.37 -9.01 0.87
N ILE A 72 7.61 -8.50 0.82
CA ILE A 72 8.73 -9.01 1.62
C ILE A 72 8.47 -8.82 3.11
N TYR A 73 8.05 -7.61 3.52
CA TYR A 73 7.75 -7.30 4.91
C TYR A 73 6.63 -8.19 5.46
N GLU A 74 5.53 -8.34 4.72
CA GLU A 74 4.41 -9.19 5.10
C GLU A 74 4.81 -10.67 5.16
N SER A 75 5.57 -11.16 4.18
CA SER A 75 6.07 -12.54 4.19
C SER A 75 6.92 -12.81 5.44
N ALA A 76 7.88 -11.94 5.72
CA ALA A 76 8.76 -12.07 6.88
C ALA A 76 7.99 -12.00 8.20
N HIS A 77 6.94 -11.17 8.29
CA HIS A 77 6.17 -10.97 9.52
C HIS A 77 5.09 -12.03 9.75
N LEU A 78 4.42 -12.51 8.68
CA LEU A 78 3.30 -13.45 8.76
C LEU A 78 3.72 -14.91 8.64
N LYS A 79 4.75 -15.20 7.83
CA LYS A 79 5.19 -16.56 7.51
C LYS A 79 6.58 -16.90 8.06
N HIS A 80 7.33 -15.91 8.54
CA HIS A 80 8.72 -16.05 9.01
C HIS A 80 9.70 -16.59 7.93
N HIS A 81 9.30 -16.54 6.66
CA HIS A 81 10.11 -16.83 5.48
C HIS A 81 9.59 -16.00 4.29
N LEU A 82 10.35 -15.93 3.21
CA LEU A 82 9.91 -15.24 1.99
C LEU A 82 8.91 -16.13 1.23
N ASP A 83 7.67 -15.66 1.11
CA ASP A 83 6.61 -16.35 0.38
C ASP A 83 6.39 -15.62 -0.97
N PRO A 84 6.73 -16.25 -2.10
CA PRO A 84 6.55 -15.64 -3.42
C PRO A 84 5.11 -15.23 -3.72
N VAL A 85 4.12 -15.91 -3.15
CA VAL A 85 2.70 -15.59 -3.36
C VAL A 85 2.36 -14.27 -2.69
N LEU A 86 2.83 -14.04 -1.46
CA LEU A 86 2.65 -12.77 -0.76
C LEU A 86 3.43 -11.64 -1.43
N ILE A 87 4.64 -11.92 -1.91
CA ILE A 87 5.41 -10.94 -2.70
C ILE A 87 4.64 -10.55 -3.96
N LEU A 88 4.07 -11.52 -4.70
CA LEU A 88 3.29 -11.24 -5.89
C LEU A 88 1.99 -10.49 -5.56
N ALA A 89 1.33 -10.84 -4.44
CA ALA A 89 0.16 -10.16 -3.92
C ALA A 89 0.44 -8.73 -3.44
N GLY A 90 1.69 -8.38 -3.11
CA GLY A 90 2.11 -6.99 -2.90
C GLY A 90 2.38 -6.26 -4.23
N ILE A 91 3.10 -6.89 -5.16
CA ILE A 91 3.48 -6.24 -6.43
C ILE A 91 2.26 -5.93 -7.30
N LEU A 92 1.40 -6.93 -7.52
CA LEU A 92 0.35 -6.88 -8.53
C LEU A 92 -0.67 -5.76 -8.28
N PRO A 93 -1.32 -5.66 -7.11
CA PRO A 93 -2.28 -4.59 -6.86
C PRO A 93 -1.63 -3.20 -6.92
N HIS A 94 -0.44 -3.00 -6.35
CA HIS A 94 0.22 -1.69 -6.36
C HIS A 94 0.56 -1.27 -7.80
N THR A 95 1.01 -2.20 -8.63
CA THR A 95 1.25 -1.93 -10.05
C THR A 95 -0.06 -1.64 -10.79
N LEU A 96 -1.14 -2.37 -10.51
CA LEU A 96 -2.44 -2.13 -11.15
C LEU A 96 -3.05 -0.77 -10.78
N PHE A 97 -2.96 -0.35 -9.51
CA PHE A 97 -3.45 0.97 -9.09
C PHE A 97 -2.72 2.11 -9.79
N SER A 98 -1.45 1.89 -10.16
CA SER A 98 -0.67 2.90 -10.88
C SER A 98 -1.21 3.21 -12.29
N ILE A 99 -2.01 2.31 -12.88
CA ILE A 99 -2.59 2.47 -14.22
C ILE A 99 -3.47 3.73 -14.28
N PHE A 100 -4.12 4.11 -13.19
CA PHE A 100 -4.97 5.30 -13.15
C PHE A 100 -4.19 6.60 -13.42
N TYR A 101 -2.88 6.63 -13.15
CA TYR A 101 -2.01 7.76 -13.47
C TYR A 101 -1.50 7.77 -14.91
N LEU A 102 -1.78 6.72 -15.69
CA LEU A 102 -1.43 6.61 -17.11
C LEU A 102 -2.55 7.11 -18.02
N PHE A 103 -3.77 7.22 -17.51
CA PHE A 103 -4.89 7.75 -18.27
C PHE A 103 -4.79 9.27 -18.42
N ASN A 104 -5.32 9.78 -19.53
CA ASN A 104 -5.42 11.23 -19.77
C ASN A 104 -6.60 11.83 -18.98
N ILE A 105 -6.55 11.71 -17.66
CA ILE A 105 -7.53 12.24 -16.71
C ILE A 105 -6.84 13.17 -15.70
N PRO A 106 -7.59 14.03 -15.00
CA PRO A 106 -7.01 14.86 -13.95
C PRO A 106 -6.33 14.00 -12.86
N VAL A 107 -5.15 14.42 -12.40
CA VAL A 107 -4.35 13.68 -11.40
C VAL A 107 -5.14 13.37 -10.13
N TRP A 108 -5.96 14.31 -9.66
CA TRP A 108 -6.79 14.11 -8.47
C TRP A 108 -7.80 12.98 -8.66
N LEU A 109 -8.31 12.78 -9.88
CA LEU A 109 -9.22 11.68 -10.20
C LEU A 109 -8.47 10.35 -10.26
N GLY A 110 -7.27 10.34 -10.86
CA GLY A 110 -6.40 9.16 -10.86
C GLY A 110 -6.02 8.70 -9.45
N LEU A 111 -5.64 9.65 -8.58
CA LEU A 111 -5.36 9.40 -7.17
C LEU A 111 -6.60 8.88 -6.41
N PHE A 112 -7.76 9.48 -6.63
CA PHE A 112 -9.02 9.04 -6.02
C PHE A 112 -9.37 7.59 -6.41
N LEU A 113 -9.24 7.25 -7.69
CA LEU A 113 -9.46 5.88 -8.19
C LEU A 113 -8.46 4.89 -7.58
N ALA A 114 -7.18 5.25 -7.52
CA ALA A 114 -6.15 4.42 -6.88
C ALA A 114 -6.48 4.16 -5.40
N ILE A 115 -6.85 5.20 -4.65
CA ILE A 115 -7.22 5.07 -3.23
C ILE A 115 -8.45 4.17 -3.06
N ILE A 116 -9.49 4.32 -3.88
CA ILE A 116 -10.68 3.46 -3.81
C ILE A 116 -10.33 2.01 -4.10
N SER A 117 -9.61 1.74 -5.19
CA SER A 117 -9.23 0.37 -5.56
C SER A 117 -8.35 -0.27 -4.49
N HIS A 118 -7.41 0.48 -3.92
CA HIS A 118 -6.58 0.03 -2.81
C HIS A 118 -7.42 -0.22 -1.55
N SER A 119 -8.34 0.66 -1.22
CA SER A 119 -9.24 0.47 -0.08
C SER A 119 -10.11 -0.78 -0.21
N ILE A 120 -10.62 -1.04 -1.43
CA ILE A 120 -11.38 -2.26 -1.74
C ILE A 120 -10.49 -3.49 -1.56
N TRP A 121 -9.26 -3.47 -2.08
CA TRP A 121 -8.30 -4.56 -1.92
C TRP A 121 -8.00 -4.85 -0.45
N ASN A 122 -7.70 -3.82 0.35
CA ASN A 122 -7.43 -3.98 1.78
C ASN A 122 -8.66 -4.49 2.55
N ASN A 123 -9.88 -4.07 2.18
CA ASN A 123 -11.09 -4.63 2.77
C ASN A 123 -11.26 -6.12 2.44
N LEU A 124 -11.02 -6.53 1.18
CA LEU A 124 -11.09 -7.93 0.78
C LEU A 124 -10.05 -8.78 1.54
N PHE A 125 -8.81 -8.31 1.62
CA PHE A 125 -7.75 -9.00 2.33
C PHE A 125 -8.00 -9.09 3.84
N PHE A 126 -8.46 -7.98 4.46
CA PHE A 126 -8.80 -7.94 5.88
C PHE A 126 -9.92 -8.92 6.23
N ASN A 127 -10.96 -9.01 5.40
CA ASN A 127 -12.05 -9.98 5.61
C ASN A 127 -11.56 -11.42 5.39
N PHE A 128 -10.76 -11.69 4.36
CA PHE A 128 -10.18 -13.02 4.13
C PHE A 128 -9.34 -13.52 5.31
N LYS A 129 -8.52 -12.63 5.90
CA LYS A 129 -7.69 -12.96 7.08
C LYS A 129 -8.53 -13.27 8.33
N ASN A 130 -9.68 -12.63 8.49
CA ASN A 130 -10.60 -12.89 9.60
C ASN A 130 -11.41 -14.18 9.39
N ASP A 131 -11.78 -14.50 8.15
CA ASP A 131 -12.50 -15.74 7.83
C ASP A 131 -11.61 -16.97 8.03
N CYS A 132 -10.33 -16.91 7.65
CA CYS A 132 -9.37 -18.00 7.93
C CYS A 132 -9.12 -18.23 9.43
N LYS A 133 -9.19 -17.18 10.26
CA LYS A 133 -9.10 -17.33 11.72
C LYS A 133 -10.34 -18.02 12.31
N ARG A 134 -11.53 -17.80 11.74
CA ARG A 134 -12.78 -18.43 12.19
C ARG A 134 -12.91 -19.89 11.81
N SER A 135 -12.23 -20.34 10.76
CA SER A 135 -12.27 -21.73 10.29
C SER A 135 -11.31 -22.68 11.01
N THR A 136 -10.48 -22.17 11.92
CA THR A 136 -9.50 -22.96 12.69
C THR A 136 -9.83 -23.09 14.18
N ASP A 137 -10.96 -22.52 14.60
CA ASP A 137 -11.57 -22.72 15.94
C ASP A 137 -12.75 -23.70 15.82
#